data_AF-A0A0P4WEX0-F1
#
_entry.id   AF-A0A0P4WEX0-F1
#
_cell.length_a   1.000
_cell.length_b   1.000
_cell.length_c   1.000
_cell.angle_alpha   90.00
_cell.angle_beta   90.00
_cell.angle_gamma   90.00
#
_symmetry.space_group_name_H-M   'P 1'
#
loop_
_entity.id
_entity.type
_entity.pdbx_description
1 polymer ?
#
loop_
_entity_poly.entity_id
_entity_poly.type
_entity_poly.pdbx_seq_one_letter_code
_entity_poly.pdbx_strand_id
1 'polypeptide(L)'
;MPEWSVSIECSEYHEESFTVTATMVLHTVKDEEEESLQEKVMKKKYYCKNNKKKKQPPFSDCDTFKFSDYDCIGFDLDNTICRYKVGEIMRLEYDLIANYMVNRYGYEPELLLPLDDDIDFLQKGLLLDIKRGNFLKCSPTGRILRATHGTRPMFDDDIVAVYGKERVWEPVIDFMRTLNDHPVNGKTPVLRSFKDYFDMPAAVAMARAVDAQDNTEGGPAEEYDIWPDVHVAMCNMYRREHFRKDEGGFFPEVRYHPEKYIYEASDRLKRWLKAVNEHTYTALISGSSIDYASHIARYVLGPDWREYFDIMICTAKKPGFFTMDRPFRCLVGPDDGDVVPTHKLRIDGTYSGGNWRDLQELIKQETGLDQPHCLYVGDHLAQDVLTPDKEGVDTVAIVEELAAEGMVGDRMEHDAGSDLMSTYWGSFFTTDGDKSVIGVDRINTLYGSVPLKHSRIAVPSLEVVARFPIRHQYEAFSQETSGFFPGDPVILHF
;
A
#
# COMPACT_ATOMS: atom_id res chain seq x y z
N MET A 1 10.71 -14.48 76.77
CA MET A 1 9.76 -14.62 75.63
C MET A 1 10.59 -14.39 74.37
N PRO A 2 10.64 -15.37 73.45
CA PRO A 2 11.85 -15.64 72.66
C PRO A 2 11.73 -15.31 71.17
N GLU A 3 12.91 -15.19 70.57
CA GLU A 3 13.30 -15.26 69.16
C GLU A 3 12.92 -16.60 68.50
N TRP A 4 12.64 -16.60 67.18
CA TRP A 4 12.87 -17.72 66.23
C TRP A 4 12.94 -17.08 64.81
N SER A 5 14.03 -17.02 64.04
CA SER A 5 15.03 -17.99 63.54
C SER A 5 14.54 -18.89 62.39
N VAL A 6 15.36 -18.89 61.34
CA VAL A 6 15.28 -19.51 60.00
C VAL A 6 15.12 -21.03 60.02
N SER A 7 14.43 -21.59 59.02
CA SER A 7 14.72 -22.92 58.48
C SER A 7 14.59 -22.93 56.95
N ILE A 8 15.71 -23.25 56.30
CA ILE A 8 15.83 -23.60 54.89
C ILE A 8 15.66 -25.12 54.82
N GLU A 9 14.70 -25.61 54.06
CA GLU A 9 14.67 -27.01 53.61
C GLU A 9 15.06 -27.04 52.13
N CYS A 10 16.30 -27.42 51.87
CA CYS A 10 16.70 -28.01 50.59
C CYS A 10 16.16 -29.45 50.57
N SER A 11 15.12 -29.71 49.77
CA SER A 11 14.86 -31.06 49.28
C SER A 11 15.40 -31.14 47.85
N GLU A 12 16.46 -31.93 47.67
CA GLU A 12 16.91 -32.42 46.37
C GLU A 12 15.71 -33.02 45.62
N TYR A 13 15.41 -32.50 44.43
CA TYR A 13 14.52 -33.17 43.50
C TYR A 13 15.27 -33.44 42.20
N HIS A 14 15.41 -34.74 41.96
CA HIS A 14 15.94 -35.38 40.77
C HIS A 14 15.25 -34.89 39.49
N GLU A 15 16.05 -34.87 38.41
CA GLU A 15 15.59 -34.84 37.02
C GLU A 15 14.54 -35.92 36.78
N GLU A 16 13.30 -35.51 36.52
CA GLU A 16 12.39 -36.29 35.67
C GLU A 16 11.77 -35.37 34.63
N SER A 17 12.09 -35.66 33.37
CA SER A 17 11.54 -35.07 32.17
C SER A 17 10.02 -35.20 32.13
N PHE A 18 9.31 -34.08 32.23
CA PHE A 18 7.91 -34.00 31.80
C PHE A 18 7.83 -33.27 30.46
N THR A 19 7.63 -34.06 29.41
CA THR A 19 7.15 -33.62 28.10
C THR A 19 5.76 -33.02 28.30
N VAL A 20 5.65 -31.69 28.33
CA VAL A 20 4.36 -31.01 28.19
C VAL A 20 4.04 -30.98 26.71
N THR A 21 3.36 -32.02 26.22
CA THR A 21 2.56 -31.93 25.00
C THR A 21 1.46 -30.91 25.23
N ALA A 22 1.71 -29.66 24.84
CA ALA A 22 0.66 -28.67 24.69
C ALA A 22 -0.16 -29.02 23.45
N THR A 23 -1.11 -29.94 23.62
CA THR A 23 -2.23 -30.09 22.69
C THR A 23 -3.04 -28.80 22.81
N MET A 24 -2.89 -27.88 21.86
CA MET A 24 -3.86 -26.79 21.71
C MET A 24 -5.22 -27.44 21.44
N VAL A 25 -6.07 -27.36 22.46
CA VAL A 25 -7.48 -27.70 22.38
C VAL A 25 -8.08 -26.84 21.27
N LEU A 26 -8.52 -27.50 20.19
CA LEU A 26 -9.55 -26.98 19.30
C LEU A 26 -10.71 -26.54 20.21
N HIS A 27 -10.87 -25.24 20.39
CA HIS A 27 -12.12 -24.72 20.91
C HIS A 27 -13.20 -25.20 19.95
N THR A 28 -14.08 -26.07 20.44
CA THR A 28 -15.39 -26.32 19.86
C THR A 28 -16.05 -24.96 19.68
N VAL A 29 -16.09 -24.50 18.43
CA VAL A 29 -16.98 -23.42 17.98
C VAL A 29 -18.36 -23.83 18.46
N LYS A 30 -19.05 -22.96 19.21
CA LYS A 30 -20.39 -23.28 19.70
C LYS A 30 -21.29 -23.47 18.48
N ASP A 31 -22.16 -24.49 18.49
CA ASP A 31 -23.07 -24.82 17.38
C ASP A 31 -23.83 -23.58 16.83
N GLU A 32 -24.14 -22.59 17.68
CA GLU A 32 -24.78 -21.33 17.32
C GLU A 32 -23.92 -20.39 16.43
N GLU A 33 -22.60 -20.35 16.62
CA GLU A 33 -21.68 -19.54 15.79
C GLU A 33 -21.51 -20.18 14.41
N GLU A 34 -21.48 -21.51 14.35
CA GLU A 34 -21.40 -22.26 13.10
C GLU A 34 -22.71 -22.14 12.29
N GLU A 35 -23.87 -22.20 12.96
CA GLU A 35 -25.19 -21.98 12.34
C GLU A 35 -25.36 -20.54 11.82
N SER A 36 -24.93 -19.53 12.58
CA SER A 36 -24.92 -18.12 12.17
C SER A 36 -24.01 -17.87 10.95
N LEU A 37 -22.83 -18.50 10.92
CA LEU A 37 -21.92 -18.40 9.78
C LEU A 37 -22.50 -19.06 8.52
N GLN A 38 -23.10 -20.24 8.66
CA GLN A 38 -23.78 -20.93 7.55
C GLN A 38 -24.94 -20.09 7.00
N GLU A 39 -25.75 -19.46 7.86
CA GLU A 39 -26.83 -18.56 7.43
C GLU A 39 -26.28 -17.35 6.65
N LYS A 40 -25.21 -16.72 7.15
CA LYS A 40 -24.52 -15.60 6.49
C LYS A 40 -24.01 -15.99 5.10
N VAL A 41 -23.31 -17.13 4.99
CA VAL A 41 -22.81 -17.65 3.71
C VAL A 41 -23.95 -17.95 2.74
N MET A 42 -25.03 -18.59 3.21
CA MET A 42 -26.21 -18.89 2.39
C MET A 42 -26.88 -17.63 1.85
N LYS A 43 -27.00 -16.58 2.68
CA LYS A 43 -27.56 -15.29 2.28
C LYS A 43 -26.71 -14.61 1.19
N LYS A 44 -25.38 -14.59 1.35
CA LYS A 44 -24.45 -14.06 0.32
C LYS A 44 -24.55 -14.83 -0.98
N LYS A 45 -24.49 -16.17 -0.90
CA LYS A 45 -24.63 -17.06 -2.05
C LYS A 45 -25.93 -16.80 -2.81
N TYR A 46 -27.04 -16.61 -2.09
CA TYR A 46 -28.32 -16.24 -2.68
C TYR A 46 -28.27 -14.90 -3.41
N TYR A 47 -27.67 -13.86 -2.81
CA TYR A 47 -27.53 -12.55 -3.45
C TYR A 47 -26.66 -12.60 -4.72
N CYS A 48 -25.49 -13.26 -4.66
CA CYS A 48 -24.60 -13.41 -5.81
C CYS A 48 -25.27 -14.11 -6.99
N LYS A 49 -25.97 -15.23 -6.76
CA LYS A 49 -26.63 -15.99 -7.85
C LYS A 49 -27.79 -15.24 -8.52
N ASN A 50 -28.53 -14.45 -7.75
CA ASN A 50 -29.80 -13.87 -8.21
C ASN A 50 -29.70 -12.43 -8.71
N ASN A 51 -28.59 -11.72 -8.49
CA ASN A 51 -28.41 -10.38 -9.01
C ASN A 51 -28.02 -10.43 -10.51
N LYS A 52 -29.02 -10.30 -11.39
CA LYS A 52 -28.84 -10.31 -12.85
C LYS A 52 -27.88 -9.24 -13.38
N LYS A 53 -27.66 -8.13 -12.66
CA LYS A 53 -26.74 -7.07 -13.08
C LYS A 53 -25.26 -7.45 -12.89
N LYS A 54 -24.95 -8.33 -11.92
CA LYS A 54 -23.61 -8.90 -11.71
C LYS A 54 -23.17 -9.90 -12.78
N LYS A 55 -24.06 -10.22 -13.72
CA LYS A 55 -23.78 -11.13 -14.85
C LYS A 55 -23.21 -10.39 -16.06
N GLN A 56 -22.92 -9.10 -15.93
CA GLN A 56 -22.16 -8.35 -16.93
C GLN A 56 -20.66 -8.69 -16.79
N PRO A 57 -19.90 -8.69 -17.90
CA PRO A 57 -18.48 -8.92 -17.83
C PRO A 57 -17.78 -7.82 -17.00
N PRO A 58 -16.65 -8.15 -16.32
CA PRO A 58 -15.73 -7.16 -15.76
C PRO A 58 -15.37 -6.10 -16.83
N PHE A 59 -15.17 -4.86 -16.41
CA PHE A 59 -14.92 -3.73 -17.33
C PHE A 59 -15.91 -3.60 -18.49
N SER A 60 -17.22 -3.77 -18.24
CA SER A 60 -18.19 -3.22 -19.19
C SER A 60 -17.90 -1.72 -19.40
N ASP A 61 -17.99 -1.23 -20.64
CA ASP A 61 -17.97 0.20 -21.04
C ASP A 61 -19.19 0.93 -20.46
N CYS A 62 -19.36 0.82 -19.16
CA CYS A 62 -20.46 1.34 -18.39
C CYS A 62 -19.91 2.51 -17.60
N ASP A 63 -20.45 3.70 -17.81
CA ASP A 63 -20.08 4.92 -17.09
C ASP A 63 -20.50 4.91 -15.61
N THR A 64 -20.85 3.74 -15.08
CA THR A 64 -21.44 3.57 -13.76
C THR A 64 -20.73 2.48 -12.98
N PHE A 65 -20.43 2.78 -11.72
CA PHE A 65 -19.83 1.87 -10.77
C PHE A 65 -20.67 1.79 -9.48
N LYS A 66 -20.81 0.57 -8.92
CA LYS A 66 -21.49 0.30 -7.65
C LYS A 66 -20.79 -0.83 -6.92
N PHE A 67 -20.42 -0.62 -5.66
CA PHE A 67 -19.84 -1.69 -4.83
C PHE A 67 -20.78 -2.91 -4.71
N SER A 68 -22.09 -2.69 -4.69
CA SER A 68 -23.09 -3.77 -4.59
C SER A 68 -23.14 -4.72 -5.79
N ASP A 69 -22.49 -4.37 -6.91
CA ASP A 69 -22.49 -5.15 -8.14
C ASP A 69 -21.37 -6.20 -8.18
N TYR A 70 -20.49 -6.25 -7.18
CA TYR A 70 -19.39 -7.22 -7.09
C TYR A 70 -19.72 -8.42 -6.21
N ASP A 71 -19.19 -9.60 -6.55
CA ASP A 71 -19.34 -10.85 -5.81
C ASP A 71 -18.25 -11.08 -4.77
N CYS A 72 -17.09 -10.47 -4.98
CA CYS A 72 -16.02 -10.40 -4.00
C CYS A 72 -15.36 -9.03 -4.05
N ILE A 73 -15.06 -8.45 -2.89
CA ILE A 73 -14.30 -7.20 -2.77
C ILE A 73 -13.11 -7.45 -1.85
N GLY A 74 -11.91 -7.35 -2.41
CA GLY A 74 -10.67 -7.34 -1.65
C GLY A 74 -10.26 -5.91 -1.29
N PHE A 75 -9.68 -5.76 -0.10
CA PHE A 75 -9.14 -4.50 0.39
C PHE A 75 -7.68 -4.69 0.79
N ASP A 76 -6.82 -3.74 0.46
CA ASP A 76 -5.56 -3.56 1.19
C ASP A 76 -5.82 -2.98 2.59
N LEU A 77 -4.85 -3.18 3.49
CA LEU A 77 -4.89 -2.66 4.85
C LEU A 77 -4.23 -1.27 4.94
N ASP A 78 -2.92 -1.24 4.82
CA ASP A 78 -2.08 -0.06 5.02
C ASP A 78 -2.39 0.99 3.95
N ASN A 79 -2.51 2.27 4.34
CA ASN A 79 -2.89 3.41 3.48
C ASN A 79 -4.24 3.30 2.74
N THR A 80 -5.00 2.22 2.95
CA THR A 80 -6.30 1.99 2.31
C THR A 80 -7.44 1.99 3.32
N ILE A 81 -7.50 0.98 4.19
CA ILE A 81 -8.41 0.96 5.34
C ILE A 81 -7.77 1.74 6.50
N CYS A 82 -6.49 1.49 6.75
CA CYS A 82 -5.72 2.10 7.81
C CYS A 82 -4.98 3.31 7.25
N ARG A 83 -5.61 4.48 7.41
CA ARG A 83 -4.99 5.75 7.02
C ARG A 83 -3.93 6.14 8.03
N TYR A 84 -2.75 6.45 7.52
CA TYR A 84 -1.66 6.96 8.32
C TYR A 84 -1.67 8.50 8.32
N LYS A 85 -1.15 9.08 9.39
CA LYS A 85 -0.77 10.49 9.46
C LYS A 85 0.54 10.64 8.68
N VAL A 86 0.44 10.67 7.36
CA VAL A 86 1.59 10.55 6.45
C VAL A 86 2.71 11.54 6.77
N GLY A 87 2.41 12.77 7.18
CA GLY A 87 3.43 13.72 7.61
C GLY A 87 4.25 13.24 8.83
N GLU A 88 3.61 12.62 9.82
CA GLU A 88 4.28 12.08 11.01
C GLU A 88 5.07 10.81 10.69
N ILE A 89 4.48 9.93 9.87
CA ILE A 89 5.13 8.69 9.43
C ILE A 89 6.37 8.97 8.58
N MET A 90 6.28 9.88 7.61
CA MET A 90 7.42 10.21 6.74
C MET A 90 8.59 10.80 7.53
N ARG A 91 8.32 11.64 8.55
CA ARG A 91 9.36 12.17 9.44
C ARG A 91 10.03 11.08 10.26
N LEU A 92 9.25 10.16 10.84
CA LEU A 92 9.78 9.01 11.58
C LEU A 92 10.68 8.13 10.67
N GLU A 93 10.20 7.80 9.48
CA GLU A 93 10.95 6.98 8.53
C GLU A 93 12.26 7.64 8.11
N TYR A 94 12.21 8.93 7.78
CA TYR A 94 13.40 9.69 7.43
C TYR A 94 14.43 9.66 8.56
N ASP A 95 14.01 9.98 9.78
CA ASP A 95 14.88 10.01 10.96
C ASP A 95 15.56 8.65 11.16
N LEU A 96 14.82 7.56 11.03
CA LEU A 96 15.37 6.20 11.17
C LEU A 96 16.37 5.85 10.05
N ILE A 97 16.06 6.21 8.80
CA ILE A 97 16.98 6.01 7.66
C ILE A 97 18.26 6.80 7.84
N ALA A 98 18.15 8.11 8.11
CA ALA A 98 19.27 9.01 8.30
C ALA A 98 20.17 8.58 9.47
N ASN A 99 19.57 8.27 10.62
CA ASN A 99 20.31 7.76 11.78
C ASN A 99 21.02 6.44 11.45
N TYR A 100 20.39 5.53 10.71
CA TYR A 100 21.03 4.29 10.31
C TYR A 100 22.22 4.57 9.38
N MET A 101 22.05 5.42 8.37
CA MET A 101 23.12 5.76 7.42
C MET A 101 24.34 6.38 8.11
N VAL A 102 24.13 7.39 8.97
CA VAL A 102 25.21 8.07 9.68
C VAL A 102 25.90 7.12 10.67
N ASN A 103 25.15 6.43 11.53
CA ASN A 103 25.76 5.63 12.59
C ASN A 103 26.37 4.31 12.09
N ARG A 104 25.79 3.70 11.03
CA ARG A 104 26.24 2.39 10.53
C ARG A 104 27.33 2.51 9.47
N TYR A 105 27.18 3.46 8.56
CA TYR A 105 28.02 3.59 7.36
C TYR A 105 28.91 4.83 7.38
N GLY A 106 28.71 5.77 8.32
CA GLY A 106 29.57 6.95 8.46
C GLY A 106 29.29 8.04 7.44
N TYR A 107 28.05 8.14 6.93
CA TYR A 107 27.64 9.28 6.11
C TYR A 107 27.69 10.59 6.92
N GLU A 108 27.77 11.71 6.21
CA GLU A 108 27.91 13.04 6.80
C GLU A 108 26.74 13.39 7.76
N PRO A 109 27.00 14.05 8.91
CA PRO A 109 25.98 14.39 9.90
C PRO A 109 24.85 15.28 9.39
N GLU A 110 25.03 15.99 8.28
CA GLU A 110 24.02 16.79 7.59
C GLU A 110 22.79 15.95 7.17
N LEU A 111 22.95 14.64 6.99
CA LEU A 111 21.80 13.74 6.80
C LEU A 111 20.87 13.72 8.02
N LEU A 112 21.31 14.13 9.21
CA LEU A 112 20.46 14.20 10.41
C LEU A 112 19.64 15.50 10.52
N LEU A 113 19.73 16.40 9.52
CA LEU A 113 18.85 17.57 9.47
C LEU A 113 17.39 17.11 9.33
N PRO A 114 16.41 17.85 9.89
CA PRO A 114 15.00 17.47 9.81
C PRO A 114 14.53 17.23 8.36
N LEU A 115 13.62 16.29 8.16
CA LEU A 115 12.97 16.08 6.86
C LEU A 115 12.32 17.37 6.34
N ASP A 116 11.80 18.20 7.24
CA ASP A 116 11.13 19.47 6.96
C ASP A 116 11.93 20.44 6.08
N ASP A 117 13.27 20.39 6.15
CA ASP A 117 14.14 21.26 5.34
C ASP A 117 14.04 20.94 3.82
N ASP A 118 13.67 19.71 3.46
CA ASP A 118 13.51 19.24 2.08
C ASP A 118 12.15 18.54 1.83
N ILE A 119 11.12 18.84 2.64
CA ILE A 119 9.81 18.17 2.50
C ILE A 119 9.18 18.42 1.12
N ASP A 120 9.40 19.60 0.52
CA ASP A 120 8.92 19.96 -0.82
C ASP A 120 9.53 19.08 -1.93
N PHE A 121 10.62 18.35 -1.64
CA PHE A 121 11.21 17.37 -2.55
C PHE A 121 10.36 16.09 -2.66
N LEU A 122 9.55 15.76 -1.66
CA LEU A 122 8.78 14.52 -1.66
C LEU A 122 7.62 14.60 -2.65
N GLN A 123 7.52 13.57 -3.50
CA GLN A 123 6.33 13.31 -4.28
C GLN A 123 6.23 11.83 -4.64
N LYS A 124 5.02 11.28 -4.60
CA LYS A 124 4.76 9.89 -5.01
C LYS A 124 5.00 9.73 -6.51
N GLY A 125 5.77 8.71 -6.88
CA GLY A 125 6.02 8.32 -8.27
C GLY A 125 7.32 8.85 -8.89
N LEU A 126 8.22 9.42 -8.10
CA LEU A 126 9.57 9.81 -8.58
C LEU A 126 10.43 8.58 -8.90
N LEU A 127 11.32 8.73 -9.88
CA LEU A 127 12.25 7.68 -10.30
C LEU A 127 13.69 8.14 -10.10
N LEU A 128 14.49 7.38 -9.36
CA LEU A 128 15.93 7.55 -9.19
C LEU A 128 16.69 6.82 -10.30
N ASP A 129 17.49 7.57 -11.05
CA ASP A 129 18.64 7.06 -11.79
C ASP A 129 19.77 6.80 -10.79
N ILE A 130 19.89 5.53 -10.36
CA ILE A 130 20.75 5.13 -9.23
C ILE A 130 22.21 5.52 -9.47
N LYS A 131 22.67 5.37 -10.71
CA LYS A 131 24.07 5.61 -11.06
C LYS A 131 24.40 7.08 -11.18
N ARG A 132 23.46 7.91 -11.64
CA ARG A 132 23.70 9.36 -11.81
C ARG A 132 23.30 10.21 -10.62
N GLY A 133 22.62 9.64 -9.62
CA GLY A 133 22.10 10.41 -8.49
C GLY A 133 20.99 11.40 -8.87
N ASN A 134 20.29 11.12 -9.97
CA ASN A 134 19.24 12.01 -10.49
C ASN A 134 17.85 11.47 -10.18
N PHE A 135 16.92 12.35 -9.81
CA PHE A 135 15.51 12.00 -9.64
C PHE A 135 14.71 12.56 -10.81
N LEU A 136 13.74 11.78 -11.28
CA LEU A 136 13.01 12.03 -12.52
C LEU A 136 11.51 11.96 -12.24
N LYS A 137 10.78 12.95 -12.75
CA LYS A 137 9.33 12.90 -12.89
C LYS A 137 9.00 12.70 -14.36
N CYS A 138 8.32 11.60 -14.69
CA CYS A 138 8.12 11.19 -16.07
C CYS A 138 6.65 11.24 -16.50
N SER A 139 6.43 11.36 -17.81
CA SER A 139 5.13 11.24 -18.45
C SER A 139 4.71 9.79 -18.67
N PRO A 140 3.43 9.52 -19.02
CA PRO A 140 2.97 8.20 -19.43
C PRO A 140 3.60 7.65 -20.71
N THR A 141 4.32 8.50 -21.47
CA THR A 141 5.08 8.11 -22.66
C THR A 141 6.58 7.92 -22.38
N GLY A 142 7.00 8.07 -21.12
CA GLY A 142 8.39 7.90 -20.68
C GLY A 142 9.29 9.11 -20.93
N ARG A 143 8.72 10.26 -21.31
CA ARG A 143 9.45 11.52 -21.39
C ARG A 143 9.70 12.05 -19.97
N ILE A 144 10.92 12.47 -19.68
CA ILE A 144 11.30 13.15 -18.44
C ILE A 144 10.75 14.59 -18.51
N LEU A 145 9.85 14.90 -17.57
CA LEU A 145 9.19 16.21 -17.44
C LEU A 145 10.05 17.15 -16.59
N ARG A 146 10.48 16.68 -15.42
CA ARG A 146 11.38 17.39 -14.49
C ARG A 146 12.43 16.45 -13.95
N ALA A 147 13.58 16.99 -13.54
CA ALA A 147 14.63 16.22 -12.89
C ALA A 147 15.46 17.03 -11.90
N THR A 148 16.00 16.37 -10.87
CA THR A 148 17.04 16.91 -9.98
C THR A 148 18.29 16.06 -10.06
N HIS A 149 19.42 16.65 -9.64
CA HIS A 149 20.62 15.93 -9.24
C HIS A 149 20.81 16.14 -7.73
N GLY A 150 20.73 15.08 -6.93
CA GLY A 150 20.51 15.22 -5.50
C GLY A 150 19.25 16.06 -5.24
N THR A 151 19.33 17.04 -4.35
CA THR A 151 18.23 18.02 -4.11
C THR A 151 18.21 19.15 -5.13
N ARG A 152 19.21 19.26 -6.01
CA ARG A 152 19.39 20.43 -6.89
C ARG A 152 18.58 20.29 -8.19
N PRO A 153 17.70 21.25 -8.53
CA PRO A 153 16.99 21.26 -9.80
C PRO A 153 17.91 21.18 -11.03
N MET A 154 17.57 20.35 -12.00
CA MET A 154 18.17 20.36 -13.33
C MET A 154 17.36 21.25 -14.28
N PHE A 155 18.05 22.09 -15.06
CA PHE A 155 17.40 22.84 -16.13
C PHE A 155 17.22 21.98 -17.38
N ASP A 156 16.40 22.49 -18.30
CA ASP A 156 16.08 21.86 -19.57
C ASP A 156 17.31 21.41 -20.38
N ASP A 157 18.36 22.23 -20.41
CA ASP A 157 19.62 21.93 -21.09
C ASP A 157 20.41 20.82 -20.38
N ASP A 158 20.39 20.78 -19.04
CA ASP A 158 21.05 19.73 -18.25
C ASP A 158 20.37 18.37 -18.47
N ILE A 159 19.04 18.35 -18.50
CA ILE A 159 18.27 17.13 -18.78
C ILE A 159 18.58 16.62 -20.19
N VAL A 160 18.66 17.52 -21.18
CA VAL A 160 19.01 17.16 -22.56
C VAL A 160 20.46 16.68 -22.68
N ALA A 161 21.38 17.28 -21.93
CA ALA A 161 22.78 16.85 -21.92
C ALA A 161 22.93 15.43 -21.37
N VAL A 162 22.16 15.06 -20.34
CA VAL A 162 22.25 13.74 -19.70
C VAL A 162 21.41 12.67 -20.42
N TYR A 163 20.17 12.99 -20.78
CA TYR A 163 19.17 12.02 -21.29
C TYR A 163 18.82 12.20 -22.77
N GLY A 164 19.53 13.08 -23.47
CA GLY A 164 19.34 13.34 -24.89
C GLY A 164 18.15 14.27 -25.19
N LYS A 165 18.08 14.72 -26.45
CA LYS A 165 17.12 15.74 -26.92
C LYS A 165 15.65 15.38 -26.69
N GLU A 166 15.33 14.09 -26.80
CA GLU A 166 13.96 13.61 -26.60
C GLU A 166 13.57 13.53 -25.11
N ARG A 167 14.54 13.65 -24.20
CA ARG A 167 14.39 13.44 -22.75
C ARG A 167 13.80 12.07 -22.42
N VAL A 168 14.28 11.04 -23.10
CA VAL A 168 13.81 9.65 -22.92
C VAL A 168 15.00 8.80 -22.52
N TRP A 169 14.80 8.02 -21.46
CA TRP A 169 15.79 7.06 -20.97
C TRP A 169 15.18 5.65 -21.02
N GLU A 170 15.81 4.72 -21.73
CA GLU A 170 15.26 3.37 -21.99
C GLU A 170 14.77 2.64 -20.70
N PRO A 171 15.48 2.69 -19.56
CA PRO A 171 14.98 2.12 -18.30
C PRO A 171 13.62 2.66 -17.84
N VAL A 172 13.28 3.92 -18.14
CA VAL A 172 11.94 4.47 -17.86
C VAL A 172 10.88 3.82 -18.76
N ILE A 173 11.22 3.55 -20.02
CA ILE A 173 10.33 2.89 -20.99
C ILE A 173 10.04 1.44 -20.57
N ASP A 174 11.05 0.74 -20.06
CA ASP A 174 10.85 -0.60 -19.50
C ASP A 174 10.03 -0.56 -18.20
N PHE A 175 10.36 0.39 -17.30
CA PHE A 175 9.67 0.58 -16.03
C PHE A 175 8.17 0.82 -16.22
N MET A 176 7.77 1.76 -17.09
CA MET A 176 6.36 2.18 -17.24
C MET A 176 5.42 1.05 -17.69
N ARG A 177 5.94 -0.03 -18.27
CA ARG A 177 5.13 -1.20 -18.67
C ARG A 177 4.59 -1.97 -17.47
N THR A 178 5.30 -1.95 -16.33
CA THR A 178 4.98 -2.76 -15.16
C THR A 178 4.91 -1.97 -13.86
N LEU A 179 5.48 -0.76 -13.82
CA LEU A 179 5.73 0.05 -12.63
C LEU A 179 6.51 -0.72 -11.54
N ASN A 180 7.39 -1.64 -11.97
CA ASN A 180 8.28 -2.41 -11.10
C ASN A 180 9.75 -2.07 -11.39
N ASP A 181 10.55 -1.97 -10.34
CA ASP A 181 11.96 -1.55 -10.42
C ASP A 181 12.85 -2.61 -11.06
N HIS A 182 12.44 -3.88 -10.96
CA HIS A 182 13.19 -4.97 -11.57
C HIS A 182 12.90 -5.05 -13.07
N PRO A 183 13.92 -4.89 -13.92
CA PRO A 183 13.73 -5.04 -15.36
C PRO A 183 13.31 -6.48 -15.66
N VAL A 184 12.43 -6.65 -16.66
CA VAL A 184 11.89 -7.95 -17.09
C VAL A 184 12.99 -8.98 -17.41
N ASN A 185 14.19 -8.50 -17.75
CA ASN A 185 15.34 -9.32 -18.15
C ASN A 185 16.27 -9.73 -16.99
N GLY A 186 15.93 -9.46 -15.72
CA GLY A 186 16.70 -9.91 -14.55
C GLY A 186 18.06 -9.23 -14.35
N LYS A 187 18.31 -8.10 -15.03
CA LYS A 187 19.49 -7.26 -14.80
C LYS A 187 19.39 -6.52 -13.47
N THR A 188 20.54 -6.14 -12.89
CA THR A 188 20.59 -5.22 -11.74
C THR A 188 19.76 -3.97 -12.07
N PRO A 189 18.83 -3.56 -11.19
CA PRO A 189 18.11 -2.31 -11.38
C PRO A 189 19.08 -1.14 -11.51
N VAL A 190 18.96 -0.40 -12.61
CA VAL A 190 19.64 0.90 -12.80
C VAL A 190 18.74 2.06 -12.37
N LEU A 191 17.47 1.75 -12.11
CA LEU A 191 16.41 2.68 -11.71
C LEU A 191 15.73 2.14 -10.45
N ARG A 192 15.34 3.05 -9.57
CA ARG A 192 14.45 2.77 -8.43
C ARG A 192 13.32 3.79 -8.43
N SER A 193 12.07 3.37 -8.22
CA SER A 193 10.95 4.29 -8.04
C SER A 193 10.58 4.47 -6.56
N PHE A 194 9.92 5.57 -6.22
CA PHE A 194 9.35 5.82 -4.88
C PHE A 194 7.83 5.85 -5.04
N LYS A 195 7.16 4.82 -4.53
CA LYS A 195 5.80 4.45 -4.95
C LYS A 195 4.73 4.73 -3.92
N ASP A 196 5.10 4.90 -2.65
CA ASP A 196 4.18 5.07 -1.54
C ASP A 196 4.83 5.85 -0.38
N TYR A 197 4.04 6.12 0.65
CA TYR A 197 4.48 6.93 1.79
C TYR A 197 5.51 6.23 2.68
N PHE A 198 5.76 4.92 2.50
CA PHE A 198 6.73 4.13 3.26
C PHE A 198 8.11 4.09 2.62
N ASP A 199 8.25 4.52 1.36
CA ASP A 199 9.51 4.57 0.65
C ASP A 199 9.95 5.97 0.22
N MET A 200 9.02 6.92 0.08
CA MET A 200 9.30 8.31 -0.30
C MET A 200 10.38 8.99 0.56
N PRO A 201 10.42 8.86 1.89
CA PRO A 201 11.47 9.49 2.71
C PRO A 201 12.90 9.04 2.37
N ALA A 202 13.06 7.82 1.84
CA ALA A 202 14.36 7.34 1.36
C ALA A 202 14.87 8.15 0.16
N ALA A 203 13.99 8.82 -0.59
CA ALA A 203 14.37 9.70 -1.69
C ALA A 203 15.17 10.92 -1.18
N VAL A 204 14.75 11.54 -0.07
CA VAL A 204 15.47 12.67 0.53
C VAL A 204 16.80 12.21 1.11
N ALA A 205 16.85 11.04 1.78
CA ALA A 205 18.10 10.49 2.29
C ALA A 205 19.11 10.23 1.16
N MET A 206 18.66 9.66 0.05
CA MET A 206 19.48 9.49 -1.15
C MET A 206 19.91 10.84 -1.75
N ALA A 207 18.99 11.81 -1.89
CA ALA A 207 19.28 13.11 -2.47
C ALA A 207 20.34 13.88 -1.68
N ARG A 208 20.18 13.96 -0.35
CA ARG A 208 21.15 14.60 0.55
C ARG A 208 22.50 13.90 0.55
N ALA A 209 22.54 12.58 0.46
CA ALA A 209 23.78 11.82 0.36
C ALA A 209 24.54 12.10 -0.95
N VAL A 210 23.82 12.26 -2.07
CA VAL A 210 24.40 12.71 -3.35
C VAL A 210 25.01 14.10 -3.19
N ASP A 211 24.26 15.05 -2.62
CA ASP A 211 24.76 16.41 -2.39
C ASP A 211 25.98 16.45 -1.46
N ALA A 212 25.99 15.63 -0.40
CA ALA A 212 27.13 15.51 0.50
C ALA A 212 28.38 14.98 -0.22
N GLN A 213 28.22 13.93 -1.05
CA GLN A 213 29.31 13.35 -1.82
C GLN A 213 29.87 14.35 -2.85
N ASP A 214 29.01 15.16 -3.48
CA ASP A 214 29.43 16.22 -4.41
C ASP A 214 30.31 17.29 -3.77
N ASN A 215 30.09 17.58 -2.49
CA ASN A 215 30.82 18.62 -1.77
C ASN A 215 32.19 18.15 -1.24
N THR A 216 32.57 16.89 -1.50
CA THR A 216 33.91 16.37 -1.18
C THR A 216 34.97 16.87 -2.17
N GLU A 217 36.26 16.83 -1.80
CA GLU A 217 37.37 17.30 -2.67
C GLU A 217 37.45 16.59 -4.03
N GLY A 218 36.77 15.45 -4.21
CA GLY A 218 36.70 14.67 -5.45
C GLY A 218 35.35 14.70 -6.17
N GLY A 219 34.38 15.48 -5.69
CA GLY A 219 33.05 15.61 -6.30
C GLY A 219 33.00 16.66 -7.43
N PRO A 220 32.00 16.59 -8.33
CA PRO A 220 30.95 15.58 -8.41
C PRO A 220 31.46 14.23 -8.95
N ALA A 221 30.86 13.13 -8.52
CA ALA A 221 31.23 11.79 -8.98
C ALA A 221 30.63 11.47 -10.36
N GLU A 222 31.33 10.66 -11.17
CA GLU A 222 30.77 10.16 -12.44
C GLU A 222 29.64 9.14 -12.21
N GLU A 223 29.77 8.31 -11.17
CA GLU A 223 28.75 7.36 -10.72
C GLU A 223 28.64 7.34 -9.19
N TYR A 224 27.44 7.07 -8.69
CA TYR A 224 27.13 6.89 -7.27
C TYR A 224 26.92 5.41 -6.91
N ASP A 225 27.25 5.06 -5.67
CA ASP A 225 27.00 3.75 -5.06
C ASP A 225 26.37 3.89 -3.66
N ILE A 226 25.42 4.82 -3.53
CA ILE A 226 24.76 5.18 -2.25
C ILE A 226 23.49 4.34 -2.01
N TRP A 227 22.72 4.09 -3.06
CA TRP A 227 21.41 3.43 -2.96
C TRP A 227 21.45 2.08 -2.21
N PRO A 228 22.46 1.20 -2.35
CA PRO A 228 22.52 -0.03 -1.56
C PRO A 228 22.44 0.20 -0.05
N ASP A 229 23.09 1.25 0.47
CA ASP A 229 23.07 1.58 1.91
C ASP A 229 21.72 2.16 2.33
N VAL A 230 21.16 3.08 1.53
CA VAL A 230 19.81 3.64 1.75
C VAL A 230 18.77 2.52 1.77
N HIS A 231 18.85 1.59 0.82
CA HIS A 231 17.95 0.45 0.72
C HIS A 231 18.06 -0.47 1.95
N VAL A 232 19.29 -0.76 2.43
CA VAL A 232 19.46 -1.55 3.66
C VAL A 232 18.89 -0.82 4.88
N ALA A 233 19.12 0.49 5.01
CA ALA A 233 18.55 1.32 6.07
C ALA A 233 17.02 1.26 6.06
N MET A 234 16.41 1.47 4.88
CA MET A 234 14.97 1.42 4.68
C MET A 234 14.40 0.03 5.00
N CYS A 235 14.98 -1.04 4.46
CA CYS A 235 14.55 -2.41 4.76
C CYS A 235 14.74 -2.80 6.23
N ASN A 236 15.69 -2.19 6.94
CA ASN A 236 15.90 -2.45 8.36
C ASN A 236 14.69 -2.02 9.21
N MET A 237 13.99 -0.95 8.85
CA MET A 237 12.80 -0.48 9.56
C MET A 237 11.66 -1.50 9.52
N TYR A 238 11.46 -2.13 8.36
CA TYR A 238 10.31 -2.99 8.06
C TYR A 238 10.57 -4.49 8.19
N ARG A 239 11.68 -4.92 8.82
CA ARG A 239 11.90 -6.34 9.07
C ARG A 239 10.82 -6.88 10.00
N ARG A 240 10.10 -7.90 9.56
CA ARG A 240 8.89 -8.39 10.25
C ARG A 240 9.18 -8.88 11.67
N GLU A 241 10.34 -9.47 11.89
CA GLU A 241 10.79 -9.89 13.21
C GLU A 241 10.94 -8.72 14.20
N HIS A 242 11.18 -7.50 13.71
CA HIS A 242 11.33 -6.32 14.56
C HIS A 242 10.02 -5.93 15.27
N PHE A 243 8.86 -6.19 14.68
CA PHE A 243 7.58 -5.95 15.37
C PHE A 243 7.43 -6.79 16.63
N ARG A 244 7.95 -8.03 16.62
CA ARG A 244 7.90 -8.92 17.80
C ARG A 244 9.00 -8.62 18.80
N LYS A 245 10.18 -8.24 18.31
CA LYS A 245 11.36 -7.97 19.13
C LYS A 245 11.43 -6.55 19.68
N ASP A 246 10.54 -5.67 19.22
CA ASP A 246 10.56 -4.26 19.58
C ASP A 246 11.86 -3.56 19.12
N GLU A 247 12.23 -3.81 17.87
CA GLU A 247 13.47 -3.32 17.24
C GLU A 247 13.16 -2.42 16.03
N GLY A 248 14.19 -1.84 15.41
CA GLY A 248 14.08 -1.11 14.14
C GLY A 248 13.42 0.27 14.20
N GLY A 249 12.90 0.69 15.37
CA GLY A 249 12.35 2.02 15.64
C GLY A 249 10.94 2.25 15.11
N PHE A 250 10.66 1.87 13.86
CA PHE A 250 9.34 2.07 13.24
C PHE A 250 8.22 1.34 13.98
N PHE A 251 8.38 0.02 14.14
CA PHE A 251 7.36 -0.81 14.78
C PHE A 251 7.12 -0.47 16.27
N PRO A 252 8.14 -0.22 17.11
CA PRO A 252 7.96 0.26 18.47
C PRO A 252 7.12 1.55 18.55
N GLU A 253 7.46 2.56 17.75
CA GLU A 253 6.75 3.85 17.74
C GLU A 253 5.28 3.67 17.36
N VAL A 254 5.01 2.96 16.27
CA VAL A 254 3.63 2.69 15.82
C VAL A 254 2.87 1.80 16.81
N ARG A 255 3.55 0.87 17.50
CA ARG A 255 2.92 -0.02 18.48
C ARG A 255 2.46 0.73 19.73
N TYR A 256 3.33 1.57 20.29
CA TYR A 256 3.12 2.20 21.59
C TYR A 256 2.49 3.60 21.51
N HIS A 257 2.59 4.25 20.34
CA HIS A 257 2.01 5.57 20.08
C HIS A 257 1.17 5.59 18.79
N PRO A 258 0.25 4.63 18.58
CA PRO A 258 -0.53 4.55 17.34
C PRO A 258 -1.34 5.83 17.06
N GLU A 259 -1.75 6.57 18.09
CA GLU A 259 -2.47 7.84 17.97
C GLU A 259 -1.65 8.95 17.30
N LYS A 260 -0.33 8.86 17.34
CA LYS A 260 0.55 9.80 16.63
C LYS A 260 0.61 9.51 15.14
N TYR A 261 0.42 8.26 14.74
CA TYR A 261 0.73 7.81 13.38
C TYR A 261 -0.49 7.34 12.57
N ILE A 262 -1.60 7.01 13.21
CA ILE A 262 -2.73 6.34 12.57
C ILE A 262 -4.05 7.01 12.94
N TYR A 263 -4.94 7.16 11.96
CA TYR A 263 -6.32 7.58 12.21
C TYR A 263 -7.21 6.39 12.55
N GLU A 264 -8.09 6.57 13.54
CA GLU A 264 -9.21 5.64 13.72
C GLU A 264 -10.20 5.77 12.56
N ALA A 265 -10.79 4.64 12.14
CA ALA A 265 -11.87 4.66 11.17
C ALA A 265 -13.13 5.28 11.78
N SER A 266 -13.83 6.12 11.02
CA SER A 266 -15.10 6.66 11.48
C SER A 266 -16.14 5.55 11.66
N ASP A 267 -17.11 5.76 12.56
CA ASP A 267 -18.24 4.83 12.69
C ASP A 267 -19.00 4.64 11.38
N ARG A 268 -18.96 5.66 10.51
CA ARG A 268 -19.56 5.59 9.18
C ARG A 268 -18.82 4.61 8.29
N LEU A 269 -17.48 4.66 8.25
CA LEU A 269 -16.67 3.69 7.52
C LEU A 269 -16.85 2.28 8.08
N LYS A 270 -16.83 2.11 9.40
CA LYS A 270 -17.09 0.82 10.06
C LYS A 270 -18.45 0.24 9.64
N ARG A 271 -19.53 1.04 9.67
CA ARG A 271 -20.85 0.62 9.19
C ARG A 271 -20.86 0.28 7.70
N TRP A 272 -20.14 1.04 6.88
CA TRP A 272 -20.05 0.80 5.46
C TRP A 272 -19.33 -0.53 5.15
N LEU A 273 -18.19 -0.80 5.77
CA LEU A 273 -17.47 -2.08 5.65
C LEU A 273 -18.35 -3.26 6.08
N LYS A 274 -19.10 -3.11 7.18
CA LYS A 274 -20.06 -4.13 7.61
C LYS A 274 -21.17 -4.36 6.56
N ALA A 275 -21.70 -3.30 5.98
CA ALA A 275 -22.71 -3.41 4.92
C ALA A 275 -22.15 -4.06 3.64
N VAL A 276 -20.90 -3.79 3.27
CA VAL A 276 -20.21 -4.49 2.20
C VAL A 276 -20.12 -5.97 2.54
N ASN A 277 -19.58 -6.32 3.71
CA ASN A 277 -19.48 -7.69 4.17
C ASN A 277 -20.86 -8.39 4.21
N GLU A 278 -21.93 -7.74 4.65
CA GLU A 278 -23.27 -8.39 4.67
C GLU A 278 -23.82 -8.70 3.26
N HIS A 279 -23.37 -7.99 2.23
CA HIS A 279 -23.90 -8.08 0.86
C HIS A 279 -23.01 -8.87 -0.10
N THR A 280 -21.69 -8.90 0.13
CA THR A 280 -20.70 -9.54 -0.76
C THR A 280 -19.62 -10.27 0.02
N TYR A 281 -18.85 -11.15 -0.64
CA TYR A 281 -17.67 -11.74 -0.01
C TYR A 281 -16.58 -10.67 0.11
N THR A 282 -15.86 -10.67 1.22
CA THR A 282 -14.85 -9.66 1.52
C THR A 282 -13.54 -10.30 1.91
N ALA A 283 -12.45 -9.80 1.33
CA ALA A 283 -11.10 -10.25 1.61
C ALA A 283 -10.25 -9.09 2.13
N LEU A 284 -9.54 -9.28 3.23
CA LEU A 284 -8.40 -8.43 3.59
C LEU A 284 -7.14 -9.04 2.98
N ILE A 285 -6.42 -8.31 2.12
CA ILE A 285 -5.22 -8.78 1.44
C ILE A 285 -4.09 -7.78 1.68
N SER A 286 -3.23 -8.08 2.65
CA SER A 286 -2.16 -7.18 3.11
C SER A 286 -0.76 -7.78 2.93
N GLY A 287 0.21 -6.91 2.64
CA GLY A 287 1.64 -7.26 2.64
C GLY A 287 2.22 -7.52 4.03
N SER A 288 1.55 -7.01 5.07
CA SER A 288 1.95 -7.07 6.48
C SER A 288 1.85 -8.48 7.06
N SER A 289 2.64 -8.78 8.10
CA SER A 289 2.47 -10.00 8.90
C SER A 289 1.20 -9.90 9.74
N ILE A 290 0.60 -11.06 10.07
CA ILE A 290 -0.71 -11.11 10.74
C ILE A 290 -0.72 -10.43 12.12
N ASP A 291 0.40 -10.45 12.84
CA ASP A 291 0.55 -9.79 14.14
C ASP A 291 0.50 -8.27 14.01
N TYR A 292 1.26 -7.69 13.09
CA TYR A 292 1.20 -6.26 12.79
C TYR A 292 -0.17 -5.86 12.24
N ALA A 293 -0.65 -6.58 11.22
CA ALA A 293 -1.97 -6.32 10.62
C ALA A 293 -3.09 -6.37 11.68
N SER A 294 -3.05 -7.35 12.60
CA SER A 294 -4.02 -7.45 13.69
C SER A 294 -3.90 -6.31 14.70
N HIS A 295 -2.70 -5.79 14.96
CA HIS A 295 -2.48 -4.67 15.88
C HIS A 295 -3.09 -3.39 15.31
N ILE A 296 -2.75 -3.07 14.06
CA ILE A 296 -3.24 -1.88 13.37
C ILE A 296 -4.75 -1.96 13.14
N ALA A 297 -5.26 -3.09 12.64
CA ALA A 297 -6.70 -3.26 12.42
C ALA A 297 -7.51 -3.14 13.73
N ARG A 298 -6.99 -3.64 14.87
CA ARG A 298 -7.64 -3.46 16.18
C ARG A 298 -7.73 -1.99 16.59
N TYR A 299 -6.67 -1.23 16.37
CA TYR A 299 -6.66 0.20 16.67
C TYR A 299 -7.65 0.95 15.77
N VAL A 300 -7.63 0.69 14.46
CA VAL A 300 -8.42 1.44 13.47
C VAL A 300 -9.91 1.07 13.50
N LEU A 301 -10.22 -0.23 13.52
CA LEU A 301 -11.58 -0.76 13.35
C LEU A 301 -12.23 -1.18 14.67
N GLY A 302 -11.44 -1.36 15.73
CA GLY A 302 -11.89 -1.86 17.04
C GLY A 302 -11.57 -3.35 17.27
N PRO A 303 -11.89 -3.87 18.47
CA PRO A 303 -11.52 -5.23 18.88
C PRO A 303 -12.09 -6.32 17.95
N ASP A 304 -13.27 -6.09 17.38
CA ASP A 304 -14.01 -7.03 16.54
C ASP A 304 -13.70 -6.87 15.04
N TRP A 305 -12.55 -6.29 14.69
CA TRP A 305 -12.19 -5.96 13.30
C TRP A 305 -12.29 -7.15 12.31
N ARG A 306 -12.14 -8.37 12.82
CA ARG A 306 -12.25 -9.59 12.00
C ARG A 306 -13.65 -9.75 11.39
N GLU A 307 -14.69 -9.20 12.01
CA GLU A 307 -16.06 -9.29 11.52
C GLU A 307 -16.30 -8.53 10.19
N TYR A 308 -15.41 -7.61 9.82
CA TYR A 308 -15.51 -6.85 8.57
C TYR A 308 -15.06 -7.63 7.34
N PHE A 309 -14.37 -8.76 7.51
CA PHE A 309 -13.81 -9.56 6.41
C PHE A 309 -14.26 -11.01 6.55
N ASP A 310 -14.50 -11.68 5.43
CA ASP A 310 -14.70 -13.13 5.46
C ASP A 310 -13.33 -13.82 5.51
N ILE A 311 -12.44 -13.48 4.57
CA ILE A 311 -11.10 -14.07 4.49
C ILE A 311 -10.01 -13.04 4.78
N MET A 312 -8.96 -13.46 5.48
CA MET A 312 -7.78 -12.64 5.75
C MET A 312 -6.54 -13.30 5.13
N ILE A 313 -5.80 -12.54 4.33
CA ILE A 313 -4.59 -12.97 3.64
C ILE A 313 -3.50 -11.97 3.96
N CYS A 314 -2.60 -12.37 4.85
CA CYS A 314 -1.44 -11.56 5.26
C CYS A 314 -0.20 -12.03 4.51
N THR A 315 0.87 -11.23 4.52
CA THR A 315 2.10 -11.60 3.80
C THR A 315 1.83 -11.92 2.32
N ALA A 316 0.83 -11.27 1.70
CA ALA A 316 0.41 -11.58 0.33
C ALA A 316 1.55 -11.40 -0.68
N LYS A 317 2.55 -10.55 -0.36
CA LYS A 317 3.72 -10.25 -1.20
C LYS A 317 3.29 -9.81 -2.61
N LYS A 318 2.38 -8.84 -2.65
CA LYS A 318 1.97 -8.09 -3.84
C LYS A 318 3.20 -7.47 -4.53
N PRO A 319 3.20 -7.28 -5.86
CA PRO A 319 2.17 -7.69 -6.83
C PRO A 319 2.12 -9.21 -7.08
N GLY A 320 3.09 -9.97 -6.58
CA GLY A 320 3.22 -11.41 -6.84
C GLY A 320 2.02 -12.27 -6.38
N PHE A 321 1.17 -11.77 -5.48
CA PHE A 321 -0.11 -12.40 -5.17
C PHE A 321 -1.01 -12.55 -6.41
N PHE A 322 -1.06 -11.53 -7.26
CA PHE A 322 -1.91 -11.52 -8.45
C PHE A 322 -1.26 -12.26 -9.62
N THR A 323 0.07 -12.23 -9.73
CA THR A 323 0.80 -12.68 -10.93
C THR A 323 1.53 -14.01 -10.78
N MET A 324 1.66 -14.55 -9.56
CA MET A 324 2.42 -15.78 -9.30
C MET A 324 1.60 -16.81 -8.53
N ASP A 325 1.91 -18.10 -8.75
CA ASP A 325 1.23 -19.23 -8.11
C ASP A 325 1.88 -19.63 -6.77
N ARG A 326 2.02 -18.67 -5.85
CA ARG A 326 2.55 -18.95 -4.51
C ARG A 326 1.51 -19.70 -3.67
N PRO A 327 1.88 -20.73 -2.90
CA PRO A 327 0.93 -21.49 -2.12
C PRO A 327 0.38 -20.67 -0.96
N PHE A 328 -0.89 -20.91 -0.61
CA PHE A 328 -1.45 -20.50 0.66
C PHE A 328 -0.84 -21.30 1.80
N ARG A 329 -0.63 -20.66 2.95
CA ARG A 329 -0.14 -21.30 4.17
C ARG A 329 -1.07 -21.01 5.33
N CYS A 330 -1.26 -21.99 6.22
CA CYS A 330 -1.86 -21.72 7.51
C CYS A 330 -0.87 -20.92 8.38
N LEU A 331 -1.34 -20.41 9.51
CA LEU A 331 -0.52 -19.64 10.45
C LEU A 331 -0.29 -20.47 11.72
N VAL A 332 0.94 -20.47 12.21
CA VAL A 332 1.32 -20.98 13.53
C VAL A 332 1.70 -19.77 14.38
N GLY A 333 0.72 -19.21 15.07
CA GLY A 333 0.86 -17.88 15.66
C GLY A 333 1.05 -16.82 14.55
N PRO A 334 2.12 -16.01 14.58
CA PRO A 334 2.40 -15.02 13.54
C PRO A 334 3.20 -15.57 12.35
N ASP A 335 3.72 -16.80 12.45
CA ASP A 335 4.65 -17.39 11.49
C ASP A 335 3.91 -18.28 10.47
N ASP A 336 4.55 -18.45 9.31
CA ASP A 336 4.08 -19.32 8.25
C ASP A 336 4.09 -20.79 8.69
N GLY A 337 2.94 -21.46 8.56
CA GLY A 337 2.79 -22.89 8.77
C GLY A 337 2.82 -23.70 7.48
N ASP A 338 2.12 -24.83 7.53
CA ASP A 338 1.99 -25.77 6.42
C ASP A 338 1.23 -25.17 5.23
N VAL A 339 1.56 -25.68 4.05
CA VAL A 339 0.83 -25.33 2.82
C VAL A 339 -0.60 -25.85 2.90
N VAL A 340 -1.55 -25.00 2.52
CA VAL A 340 -2.98 -25.32 2.42
C VAL A 340 -3.32 -25.54 0.95
N PRO A 341 -3.67 -26.77 0.54
CA PRO A 341 -4.15 -27.03 -0.82
C PRO A 341 -5.42 -26.24 -1.14
N THR A 342 -5.61 -25.84 -2.40
CA THR A 342 -6.77 -25.04 -2.86
C THR A 342 -8.12 -25.61 -2.40
N HIS A 343 -8.31 -26.93 -2.50
CA HIS A 343 -9.55 -27.61 -2.09
C HIS A 343 -9.81 -27.64 -0.58
N LYS A 344 -8.86 -27.17 0.24
CA LYS A 344 -8.98 -27.01 1.69
C LYS A 344 -9.03 -25.54 2.14
N LEU A 345 -8.94 -24.60 1.20
CA LEU A 345 -9.17 -23.20 1.51
C LEU A 345 -10.62 -23.01 1.97
N ARG A 346 -10.80 -22.08 2.89
CA ARG A 346 -12.11 -21.72 3.46
C ARG A 346 -12.29 -20.22 3.40
N ILE A 347 -13.52 -19.80 3.16
CA ILE A 347 -13.86 -18.38 3.03
C ILE A 347 -13.76 -17.62 4.35
N ASP A 348 -13.75 -18.30 5.49
CA ASP A 348 -13.57 -17.75 6.83
C ASP A 348 -12.14 -17.95 7.37
N GLY A 349 -11.20 -18.28 6.48
CA GLY A 349 -9.82 -18.59 6.84
C GLY A 349 -8.93 -17.36 7.06
N THR A 350 -7.85 -17.56 7.81
CA THR A 350 -6.73 -16.62 7.91
C THR A 350 -5.48 -17.31 7.39
N TYR A 351 -4.82 -16.71 6.39
CA TYR A 351 -3.71 -17.33 5.67
C TYR A 351 -2.53 -16.37 5.49
N SER A 352 -1.37 -16.97 5.22
CA SER A 352 -0.17 -16.29 4.74
C SER A 352 0.11 -16.62 3.28
N GLY A 353 0.60 -15.63 2.52
CA GLY A 353 1.04 -15.81 1.14
C GLY A 353 -0.14 -16.00 0.19
N GLY A 354 -0.17 -17.12 -0.52
CA GLY A 354 -1.23 -17.43 -1.48
C GLY A 354 -1.11 -16.71 -2.81
N ASN A 355 -2.15 -16.89 -3.62
CA ASN A 355 -2.27 -16.31 -4.96
C ASN A 355 -3.73 -16.02 -5.32
N TRP A 356 -3.93 -15.14 -6.29
CA TRP A 356 -5.25 -14.72 -6.75
C TRP A 356 -6.04 -15.84 -7.41
N ARG A 357 -5.41 -16.74 -8.17
CA ARG A 357 -6.09 -17.82 -8.88
C ARG A 357 -6.80 -18.78 -7.92
N ASP A 358 -6.10 -19.22 -6.87
CA ASP A 358 -6.65 -20.09 -5.85
C ASP A 358 -7.75 -19.39 -5.02
N LEU A 359 -7.59 -18.08 -4.74
CA LEU A 359 -8.66 -17.29 -4.12
C LEU A 359 -9.90 -17.20 -5.03
N GLN A 360 -9.71 -16.95 -6.32
CA GLN A 360 -10.78 -16.86 -7.29
C GLN A 360 -11.53 -18.19 -7.42
N GLU A 361 -10.83 -19.32 -7.38
CA GLU A 361 -11.44 -20.65 -7.35
C GLU A 361 -12.28 -20.87 -6.09
N LEU A 362 -11.80 -20.44 -4.92
CA LEU A 362 -12.60 -20.45 -3.68
C LEU A 362 -13.86 -19.58 -3.85
N ILE A 363 -13.76 -18.35 -4.34
CA ILE A 363 -14.91 -17.47 -4.57
C ILE A 363 -15.90 -18.08 -5.57
N LYS A 364 -15.41 -18.73 -6.63
CA LYS A 364 -16.25 -19.47 -7.59
C LYS A 364 -17.04 -20.58 -6.91
N GLN A 365 -16.43 -21.35 -6.02
CA GLN A 365 -17.10 -22.42 -5.27
C GLN A 365 -18.17 -21.86 -4.32
N GLU A 366 -17.85 -20.78 -3.61
CA GLU A 366 -18.75 -20.15 -2.64
C GLU A 366 -19.95 -19.47 -3.30
N THR A 367 -19.72 -18.73 -4.38
CA THR A 367 -20.77 -18.04 -5.15
C THR A 367 -21.56 -19.02 -6.03
N GLY A 368 -20.92 -20.08 -6.53
CA GLY A 368 -21.44 -20.96 -7.56
C GLY A 368 -21.57 -20.30 -8.93
N LEU A 369 -20.75 -19.27 -9.21
CA LEU A 369 -20.66 -18.57 -10.49
C LEU A 369 -19.39 -19.01 -11.24
N ASP A 370 -19.47 -19.21 -12.55
CA ASP A 370 -18.29 -19.60 -13.34
C ASP A 370 -17.24 -18.48 -13.43
N GLN A 371 -17.68 -17.22 -13.41
CA GLN A 371 -16.87 -16.02 -13.47
C GLN A 371 -17.40 -15.01 -12.44
N PRO A 372 -16.97 -15.09 -11.17
CA PRO A 372 -17.37 -14.12 -10.15
C PRO A 372 -16.77 -12.75 -10.45
N HIS A 373 -17.58 -11.69 -10.36
CA HIS A 373 -17.10 -10.32 -10.58
C HIS A 373 -16.38 -9.83 -9.33
N CYS A 374 -15.10 -9.49 -9.45
CA CYS A 374 -14.25 -9.15 -8.31
C CYS A 374 -13.74 -7.72 -8.42
N LEU A 375 -13.65 -7.05 -7.25
CA LEU A 375 -13.09 -5.72 -7.09
C LEU A 375 -11.90 -5.79 -6.14
N TYR A 376 -10.84 -5.04 -6.42
CA TYR A 376 -9.77 -4.77 -5.45
C TYR A 376 -9.64 -3.28 -5.15
N VAL A 377 -9.48 -2.93 -3.89
CA VAL A 377 -9.35 -1.54 -3.44
C VAL A 377 -8.00 -1.38 -2.75
N GLY A 378 -7.18 -0.44 -3.23
CA GLY A 378 -5.87 -0.18 -2.64
C GLY A 378 -5.26 1.16 -3.07
N ASP A 379 -4.22 1.59 -2.38
CA ASP A 379 -3.52 2.86 -2.60
C ASP A 379 -2.28 2.72 -3.49
N HIS A 380 -1.61 1.55 -3.46
CA HIS A 380 -0.37 1.39 -4.20
C HIS A 380 -0.66 1.15 -5.68
N LEU A 381 -0.59 2.23 -6.48
CA LEU A 381 -0.99 2.27 -7.89
C LEU A 381 -0.41 1.17 -8.78
N ALA A 382 0.82 0.69 -8.54
CA ALA A 382 1.36 -0.45 -9.30
C ALA A 382 0.74 -1.80 -8.91
N GLN A 383 0.75 -2.15 -7.62
CA GLN A 383 0.43 -3.50 -7.15
C GLN A 383 -1.05 -3.72 -6.80
N ASP A 384 -1.80 -2.64 -6.57
CA ASP A 384 -3.20 -2.67 -6.16
C ASP A 384 -4.17 -2.14 -7.23
N VAL A 385 -3.66 -1.38 -8.21
CA VAL A 385 -4.49 -0.79 -9.27
C VAL A 385 -4.12 -1.38 -10.63
N LEU A 386 -2.88 -1.15 -11.09
CA LEU A 386 -2.44 -1.65 -12.40
C LEU A 386 -2.36 -3.17 -12.47
N THR A 387 -1.80 -3.83 -11.45
CA THR A 387 -1.58 -5.29 -11.51
C THR A 387 -2.89 -6.08 -11.48
N PRO A 388 -3.84 -5.84 -10.56
CA PRO A 388 -5.09 -6.60 -10.53
C PRO A 388 -5.96 -6.37 -11.77
N ASP A 389 -5.98 -5.15 -12.32
CA ASP A 389 -6.63 -4.83 -13.60
C ASP A 389 -6.12 -5.72 -14.73
N LYS A 390 -4.79 -5.86 -14.87
CA LYS A 390 -4.19 -6.76 -15.87
C LYS A 390 -4.53 -8.23 -15.68
N GLU A 391 -4.89 -8.64 -14.47
CA GLU A 391 -5.36 -9.98 -14.12
C GLU A 391 -6.89 -10.12 -14.16
N GLY A 392 -7.60 -9.12 -14.71
CA GLY A 392 -9.05 -9.15 -14.92
C GLY A 392 -9.88 -8.84 -13.67
N VAL A 393 -9.31 -8.10 -12.72
CA VAL A 393 -9.98 -7.64 -11.49
C VAL A 393 -10.24 -6.14 -11.61
N ASP A 394 -11.50 -5.71 -11.47
CA ASP A 394 -11.79 -4.28 -11.43
C ASP A 394 -11.10 -3.66 -10.20
N THR A 395 -10.72 -2.38 -10.27
CA THR A 395 -10.07 -1.73 -9.12
C THR A 395 -10.71 -0.39 -8.72
N VAL A 396 -10.54 -0.01 -7.47
CA VAL A 396 -10.72 1.37 -6.97
C VAL A 396 -9.38 1.85 -6.45
N ALA A 397 -8.91 2.98 -6.96
CA ALA A 397 -7.66 3.59 -6.52
C ALA A 397 -7.90 4.52 -5.32
N ILE A 398 -7.12 4.33 -4.25
CA ILE A 398 -7.00 5.31 -3.16
C ILE A 398 -5.85 6.27 -3.51
N VAL A 399 -6.16 7.56 -3.65
CA VAL A 399 -5.22 8.61 -4.09
C VAL A 399 -5.36 9.82 -3.18
N GLU A 400 -4.65 9.84 -2.05
CA GLU A 400 -4.76 10.93 -1.06
C GLU A 400 -4.38 12.31 -1.64
N GLU A 401 -3.58 12.34 -2.71
CA GLU A 401 -3.21 13.56 -3.44
C GLU A 401 -4.44 14.32 -3.96
N LEU A 402 -5.58 13.65 -4.17
CA LEU A 402 -6.84 14.32 -4.49
C LEU A 402 -7.24 15.31 -3.39
N ALA A 403 -7.18 14.89 -2.13
CA ALA A 403 -7.50 15.75 -1.00
C ALA A 403 -6.37 16.76 -0.70
N ALA A 404 -5.12 16.41 -1.00
CA ALA A 404 -3.99 17.32 -0.79
C ALA A 404 -4.00 18.50 -1.78
N GLU A 405 -4.24 18.25 -3.06
CA GLU A 405 -4.27 19.28 -4.11
C GLU A 405 -5.65 19.95 -4.25
N GLY A 406 -6.68 19.38 -3.63
CA GLY A 406 -8.05 19.88 -3.61
C GLY A 406 -8.91 19.31 -4.73
N MET A 407 -10.22 19.21 -4.46
CA MET A 407 -11.22 18.62 -5.35
C MET A 407 -12.34 19.62 -5.68
N VAL A 408 -12.78 19.65 -6.94
CA VAL A 408 -13.88 20.50 -7.37
C VAL A 408 -15.17 20.10 -6.64
N GLY A 409 -15.80 21.07 -5.97
CA GLY A 409 -17.09 20.87 -5.32
C GLY A 409 -17.06 20.18 -3.95
N ASP A 410 -15.90 19.73 -3.47
CA ASP A 410 -15.73 19.16 -2.14
C ASP A 410 -14.68 19.95 -1.34
N ARG A 411 -14.90 20.07 -0.03
CA ARG A 411 -14.03 20.84 0.89
C ARG A 411 -13.20 19.95 1.80
N MET A 412 -13.13 18.65 1.53
CA MET A 412 -12.24 17.75 2.24
C MET A 412 -10.80 18.19 1.98
N GLU A 413 -10.10 18.49 3.07
CA GLU A 413 -8.67 18.81 3.08
C GLU A 413 -7.90 17.60 3.60
N HIS A 414 -6.63 17.52 3.21
CA HIS A 414 -5.68 16.56 3.76
C HIS A 414 -4.88 17.22 4.89
N ASP A 415 -4.85 16.62 6.08
CA ASP A 415 -4.15 17.18 7.25
C ASP A 415 -2.64 17.39 7.00
N ALA A 416 -2.05 16.57 6.12
CA ALA A 416 -0.68 16.69 5.65
C ALA A 416 -0.60 17.19 4.20
N GLY A 417 -1.57 18.00 3.74
CA GLY A 417 -1.66 18.44 2.36
C GLY A 417 -0.42 19.17 1.87
N SER A 418 0.18 20.03 2.72
CA SER A 418 1.44 20.70 2.41
C SER A 418 2.60 19.74 2.16
N ASP A 419 2.63 18.63 2.89
CA ASP A 419 3.74 17.66 2.86
C ASP A 419 3.62 16.70 1.66
N LEU A 420 2.43 16.58 1.07
CA LEU A 420 2.17 15.77 -0.13
C LEU A 420 2.25 16.57 -1.43
N MET A 421 2.23 17.90 -1.34
CA MET A 421 2.36 18.80 -2.48
C MET A 421 3.82 19.22 -2.65
N SER A 422 4.20 19.48 -3.90
CA SER A 422 5.54 19.95 -4.23
C SER A 422 5.46 21.15 -5.17
N THR A 423 6.05 22.27 -4.75
CA THR A 423 6.23 23.44 -5.62
C THR A 423 7.28 23.16 -6.69
N TYR A 424 8.27 22.32 -6.36
CA TYR A 424 9.33 21.94 -7.27
C TYR A 424 8.90 20.90 -8.32
N TRP A 425 8.25 19.81 -7.94
CA TRP A 425 7.81 18.79 -8.89
C TRP A 425 6.50 19.17 -9.59
N GLY A 426 5.77 20.17 -9.07
CA GLY A 426 4.43 20.51 -9.50
C GLY A 426 3.40 19.47 -9.04
N SER A 427 2.20 19.50 -9.62
CA SER A 427 1.10 18.61 -9.21
C SER A 427 1.39 17.14 -9.53
N PHE A 428 0.93 16.24 -8.66
CA PHE A 428 0.88 14.80 -8.86
C PHE A 428 0.23 14.41 -10.20
N PHE A 429 -0.81 15.14 -10.65
CA PHE A 429 -1.56 14.85 -11.87
C PHE A 429 -0.96 15.50 -13.12
N THR A 430 -0.38 16.68 -13.00
CA THR A 430 0.07 17.46 -14.17
C THR A 430 1.29 18.31 -13.89
N THR A 431 2.20 18.40 -14.88
CA THR A 431 3.34 19.33 -14.87
C THR A 431 3.71 19.74 -16.28
N ASP A 432 4.16 20.99 -16.47
CA ASP A 432 4.74 21.46 -17.75
C ASP A 432 3.85 21.25 -19.00
N GLY A 433 2.54 21.07 -18.80
CA GLY A 433 1.54 20.82 -19.84
C GLY A 433 0.85 22.07 -20.38
N ASP A 434 0.13 21.91 -21.50
CA ASP A 434 -0.67 22.98 -22.09
C ASP A 434 -1.86 23.34 -21.18
N LYS A 435 -1.81 24.54 -20.58
CA LYS A 435 -2.85 25.04 -19.68
C LYS A 435 -4.19 25.32 -20.37
N SER A 436 -4.24 25.27 -21.70
CA SER A 436 -5.50 25.36 -22.46
C SER A 436 -6.27 24.04 -22.49
N VAL A 437 -5.61 22.92 -22.19
CA VAL A 437 -6.24 21.61 -22.03
C VAL A 437 -6.84 21.52 -20.62
N ILE A 438 -8.11 21.11 -20.54
CA ILE A 438 -8.86 21.00 -19.28
C ILE A 438 -9.35 19.57 -19.06
N GLY A 439 -9.66 19.23 -17.81
CA GLY A 439 -10.16 17.91 -17.44
C GLY A 439 -9.08 16.82 -17.50
N VAL A 440 -9.51 15.57 -17.69
CA VAL A 440 -8.63 14.39 -17.62
C VAL A 440 -7.53 14.38 -18.67
N ASP A 441 -7.74 15.01 -19.83
CA ASP A 441 -6.75 15.13 -20.90
C ASP A 441 -5.52 15.95 -20.51
N ARG A 442 -5.63 16.73 -19.42
CA ARG A 442 -4.52 17.51 -18.86
C ARG A 442 -3.56 16.67 -18.02
N ILE A 443 -3.98 15.47 -17.60
CA ILE A 443 -3.13 14.56 -16.84
C ILE A 443 -1.98 14.09 -17.74
N ASN A 444 -0.75 14.43 -17.34
CA ASN A 444 0.43 14.14 -18.14
C ASN A 444 1.59 13.53 -17.35
N THR A 445 1.38 13.19 -16.08
CA THR A 445 2.34 12.46 -15.25
C THR A 445 2.08 10.95 -15.33
N LEU A 446 3.13 10.14 -15.23
CA LEU A 446 3.03 8.69 -15.29
C LEU A 446 2.06 8.14 -14.23
N TYR A 447 2.30 8.49 -12.96
CA TYR A 447 1.50 8.01 -11.82
C TYR A 447 0.09 8.58 -11.80
N GLY A 448 -0.10 9.87 -12.12
CA GLY A 448 -1.42 10.49 -12.22
C GLY A 448 -2.31 9.85 -13.29
N SER A 449 -1.71 9.24 -14.33
CA SER A 449 -2.45 8.53 -15.39
C SER A 449 -2.89 7.11 -15.03
N VAL A 450 -2.38 6.52 -13.93
CA VAL A 450 -2.65 5.11 -13.59
C VAL A 450 -4.13 4.90 -13.23
N PRO A 451 -4.75 5.69 -12.32
CA PRO A 451 -6.15 5.48 -11.99
C PRO A 451 -7.08 5.62 -13.21
N LEU A 452 -6.80 6.58 -14.09
CA LEU A 452 -7.56 6.83 -15.33
C LEU A 452 -7.61 5.60 -16.24
N LYS A 453 -6.55 4.80 -16.27
CA LYS A 453 -6.42 3.65 -17.18
C LYS A 453 -6.81 2.32 -16.55
N HIS A 454 -6.69 2.20 -15.23
CA HIS A 454 -6.66 0.91 -14.54
C HIS A 454 -7.65 0.81 -13.38
N SER A 455 -8.51 1.81 -13.15
CA SER A 455 -9.51 1.80 -12.08
C SER A 455 -10.89 2.20 -12.55
N ARG A 456 -11.92 1.80 -11.80
CA ARG A 456 -13.30 2.24 -12.02
C ARG A 456 -13.50 3.66 -11.52
N ILE A 457 -12.99 3.97 -10.33
CA ILE A 457 -13.00 5.31 -9.74
C ILE A 457 -11.72 5.53 -8.92
N ALA A 458 -11.36 6.80 -8.72
CA ALA A 458 -10.30 7.21 -7.81
C ALA A 458 -10.89 8.08 -6.69
N VAL A 459 -10.54 7.78 -5.44
CA VAL A 459 -11.02 8.50 -4.25
C VAL A 459 -9.87 8.80 -3.29
N PRO A 460 -9.90 9.88 -2.51
CA PRO A 460 -8.83 10.17 -1.56
C PRO A 460 -8.79 9.22 -0.37
N SER A 461 -9.92 8.58 -0.03
CA SER A 461 -10.00 7.60 1.04
C SER A 461 -11.33 6.85 1.02
N LEU A 462 -11.40 5.72 1.73
CA LEU A 462 -12.65 5.00 1.95
C LEU A 462 -13.69 5.81 2.76
N GLU A 463 -13.26 6.83 3.51
CA GLU A 463 -14.17 7.74 4.23
C GLU A 463 -15.10 8.51 3.29
N VAL A 464 -14.66 8.75 2.05
CA VAL A 464 -15.46 9.41 1.01
C VAL A 464 -16.57 8.48 0.51
N VAL A 465 -16.25 7.24 0.13
CA VAL A 465 -17.26 6.31 -0.37
C VAL A 465 -18.24 5.89 0.74
N ALA A 466 -17.77 5.87 2.00
CA ALA A 466 -18.60 5.59 3.16
C ALA A 466 -19.68 6.66 3.43
N ARG A 467 -19.61 7.85 2.79
CA ARG A 467 -20.67 8.86 2.83
C ARG A 467 -21.98 8.35 2.22
N PHE A 468 -21.93 7.29 1.42
CA PHE A 468 -23.04 6.77 0.65
C PHE A 468 -23.28 5.27 0.91
N PRO A 469 -24.50 4.75 0.68
CA PRO A 469 -24.74 3.31 0.76
C PRO A 469 -23.99 2.56 -0.35
N ILE A 470 -23.72 1.27 -0.15
CA ILE A 470 -22.99 0.42 -1.11
C ILE A 470 -23.67 0.29 -2.51
N ARG A 471 -24.94 0.69 -2.61
CA ARG A 471 -25.72 0.72 -3.87
C ARG A 471 -25.66 2.06 -4.60
N HIS A 472 -24.97 3.05 -4.02
CA HIS A 472 -24.77 4.34 -4.65
C HIS A 472 -24.06 4.18 -5.99
N GLN A 473 -24.47 5.02 -6.94
CA GLN A 473 -24.00 5.02 -8.31
C GLN A 473 -22.92 6.09 -8.44
N TYR A 474 -21.69 5.65 -8.68
CA TYR A 474 -20.58 6.53 -9.00
C TYR A 474 -20.42 6.61 -10.52
N GLU A 475 -19.98 7.76 -11.01
CA GLU A 475 -19.50 7.89 -12.39
C GLU A 475 -18.11 7.24 -12.47
N ALA A 476 -17.97 6.26 -13.37
CA ALA A 476 -16.74 5.49 -13.52
C ALA A 476 -15.90 6.05 -14.67
N PHE A 477 -14.57 6.04 -14.57
CA PHE A 477 -13.67 6.51 -15.63
C PHE A 477 -14.12 6.01 -17.01
N SER A 478 -14.38 6.95 -17.92
CA SER A 478 -14.80 6.68 -19.30
C SER A 478 -14.41 7.82 -20.23
N GLN A 479 -14.83 7.76 -21.50
CA GLN A 479 -14.63 8.87 -22.43
C GLN A 479 -15.46 10.12 -22.05
N GLU A 480 -16.54 9.93 -21.30
CA GLU A 480 -17.52 10.99 -21.00
C GLU A 480 -17.46 11.46 -19.54
N THR A 481 -16.85 10.68 -18.65
CA THR A 481 -16.80 11.00 -17.21
C THR A 481 -15.39 10.85 -16.65
N SER A 482 -15.08 11.70 -15.67
CA SER A 482 -13.73 11.83 -15.14
C SER A 482 -13.35 10.78 -14.11
N GLY A 483 -14.29 9.99 -13.58
CA GLY A 483 -14.05 8.91 -12.61
C GLY A 483 -13.47 9.33 -11.24
N PHE A 484 -13.14 10.61 -11.04
CA PHE A 484 -12.68 11.15 -9.78
C PHE A 484 -13.85 11.44 -8.85
N PHE A 485 -13.75 11.00 -7.60
CA PHE A 485 -14.80 11.21 -6.61
C PHE A 485 -14.22 11.62 -5.25
N PRO A 486 -14.79 12.61 -4.55
CA PRO A 486 -16.06 13.31 -4.77
C PRO A 486 -16.06 14.38 -5.87
N GLY A 487 -14.91 14.68 -6.47
CA GLY A 487 -14.80 15.59 -7.61
C GLY A 487 -13.40 15.59 -8.20
N ASP A 488 -13.26 16.24 -9.34
CA ASP A 488 -11.98 16.32 -10.07
C ASP A 488 -10.90 17.03 -9.27
N PRO A 489 -9.62 16.65 -9.43
CA PRO A 489 -8.51 17.47 -8.96
C PRO A 489 -8.64 18.89 -9.50
N VAL A 490 -8.57 19.88 -8.61
CA VAL A 490 -8.71 21.31 -8.93
C VAL A 490 -7.75 21.72 -10.05
N ILE A 491 -6.51 21.22 -10.00
CA ILE A 491 -5.47 21.52 -11.00
C ILE A 491 -5.84 21.15 -12.44
N LEU A 492 -6.83 20.27 -12.66
CA LEU A 492 -7.30 19.93 -14.00
C LEU A 492 -8.13 21.04 -14.65
N HIS A 493 -8.50 22.07 -13.89
CA HIS A 493 -9.41 23.15 -14.31
C HIS A 493 -8.78 24.55 -14.33
N PHE A 494 -7.48 24.71 -13.98
CA PHE A 494 -6.82 26.03 -13.82
C PHE A 494 -5.47 26.21 -14.50
#